data_AF-A0A662AKA8-F1
#
_entry.id   AF-A0A662AKA8-F1
#
_cell.length_a   1.000
_cell.length_b   1.000
_cell.length_c   1.000
_cell.angle_alpha   90.00
_cell.angle_beta   90.00
_cell.angle_gamma   90.00
#
_symmetry.space_group_name_H-M   'P 1'
#
loop_
_entity.id
_entity.type
_entity.pdbx_description
1 polymer ?
#
loop_
_entity_poly.entity_id
_entity_poly.type
_entity_poly.pdbx_seq_one_letter_code
_entity_poly.pdbx_strand_id
1 'polypeptide(L)' 'MDLKLAVLIDGDNIPSAYVKEMMEEIAKYGNPTIKRIYGDWTKPNLS' A
#
# COMPACT_ATOMS: atom_id res chain seq x y z
N MET A 1 8.59 22.05 -3.44
CA MET A 1 8.65 21.38 -2.12
C MET A 1 8.53 19.90 -2.39
N ASP A 2 9.48 19.09 -1.94
CA ASP A 2 9.38 17.63 -2.03
C ASP A 2 8.22 17.15 -1.14
N LEU A 3 7.18 16.57 -1.73
CA LEU A 3 6.04 16.05 -0.96
C LEU A 3 6.47 14.74 -0.28
N LYS A 4 6.63 14.80 1.05
CA LYS A 4 6.90 13.61 1.85
C LYS A 4 5.60 12.82 2.04
N LEU A 5 5.38 11.88 1.13
CA LEU A 5 4.22 10.98 1.18
C LEU A 5 4.53 9.75 2.03
N ALA A 6 3.54 9.33 2.82
CA ALA A 6 3.57 8.09 3.61
C ALA A 6 2.30 7.30 3.33
N VAL A 7 2.45 6.00 3.07
CA VAL A 7 1.37 5.08 2.70
C VAL A 7 1.32 3.95 3.72
N LEU A 8 0.18 3.79 4.38
CA LEU A 8 -0.10 2.74 5.34
C LEU A 8 -1.34 2.00 4.86
N ILE A 9 -1.21 0.71 4.60
CA ILE A 9 -2.28 -0.14 4.06
C ILE A 9 -2.65 -1.19 5.09
N ASP A 10 -3.94 -1.37 5.30
CA ASP A 10 -4.49 -2.53 5.99
C ASP A 10 -4.73 -3.65 4.95
N GLY A 11 -3.78 -4.59 4.90
CA GLY A 11 -3.76 -5.71 3.97
C GLY A 11 -4.78 -6.80 4.29
N ASP A 12 -5.28 -6.88 5.53
CA ASP A 12 -6.36 -7.84 5.86
C ASP A 12 -7.72 -7.39 5.31
N ASN A 13 -7.85 -6.10 4.99
CA ASN A 13 -9.11 -5.48 4.56
C ASN A 13 -9.10 -5.06 3.08
N ILE A 14 -7.99 -5.25 2.37
CA ILE A 14 -7.86 -4.90 0.95
C ILE A 14 -7.40 -6.10 0.13
N PRO A 15 -8.15 -6.49 -0.92
CA PRO A 15 -7.69 -7.48 -1.88
C PRO A 15 -6.36 -7.09 -2.52
N SER A 16 -5.45 -8.06 -2.61
CA SER A 16 -4.10 -7.91 -3.19
C SER A 16 -4.11 -7.29 -4.59
N ALA A 17 -5.17 -7.58 -5.37
CA ALA A 17 -5.40 -7.07 -6.72
C ALA A 17 -5.41 -5.54 -6.84
N TYR A 18 -5.89 -4.82 -5.82
CA TYR A 18 -6.03 -3.36 -5.86
C TYR A 18 -4.77 -2.60 -5.42
N VAL A 19 -3.80 -3.30 -4.81
CA VAL A 19 -2.56 -2.67 -4.30
C VAL A 19 -1.78 -2.03 -5.45
N LYS A 20 -1.75 -2.67 -6.62
CA LYS A 20 -1.04 -2.15 -7.78
C LYS A 20 -1.61 -0.81 -8.26
N GLU A 21 -2.91 -0.76 -8.50
CA GLU A 21 -3.59 0.46 -8.98
C GLU A 21 -3.49 1.60 -7.97
N MET A 22 -3.62 1.31 -6.66
CA MET A 22 -3.40 2.32 -5.62
C MET A 22 -1.99 2.91 -5.67
N MET A 23 -0.95 2.08 -5.84
CA MET A 23 0.42 2.57 -5.92
C MET A 23 0.67 3.44 -7.16
N GLU A 24 0.05 3.09 -8.29
CA GLU A 24 0.11 3.89 -9.52
C GLU A 24 -0.57 5.25 -9.34
N GLU A 25 -1.70 5.30 -8.64
CA GLU A 25 -2.38 6.55 -8.32
C GLU A 25 -1.54 7.41 -7.37
N ILE A 26 -0.99 6.83 -6.30
CA ILE A 26 -0.13 7.54 -5.34
C ILE A 26 1.10 8.14 -6.03
N ALA A 27 1.69 7.42 -6.99
CA ALA A 27 2.86 7.88 -7.73
C ALA A 27 2.61 9.18 -8.52
N LYS A 28 1.35 9.50 -8.89
CA LYS A 28 1.00 10.77 -9.54
C LYS A 28 1.22 11.99 -8.63
N TYR A 29 1.14 11.79 -7.32
CA TYR A 29 1.33 12.84 -6.32
C TYR A 29 2.78 12.94 -5.82
N GLY A 30 3.62 11.97 -6.18
CA GLY A 30 5.02 11.87 -5.78
C GLY A 30 5.39 10.47 -5.30
N ASN A 31 6.69 10.20 -5.14
CA ASN A 31 7.14 8.90 -4.66
C ASN A 31 7.00 8.83 -3.13
N PRO A 32 6.21 7.90 -2.57
CA PRO A 32 6.09 7.76 -1.13
C PRO A 32 7.40 7.34 -0.48
N THR A 33 7.80 8.13 0.51
CA THR A 33 8.99 7.92 1.34
C THR A 33 8.80 6.77 2.33
N ILE A 34 7.56 6.50 2.73
CA ILE A 34 7.20 5.41 3.65
C ILE A 34 6.08 4.60 3.01
N LYS A 35 6.23 3.27 2.99
CA LYS A 35 5.23 2.31 2.51
C LYS A 35 5.17 1.15 3.51
N ARG A 36 4.01 0.94 4.15
CA ARG A 36 3.79 -0.18 5.09
C ARG A 36 2.45 -0.84 4.80
N ILE A 37 2.41 -2.16 4.90
CA ILE A 37 1.21 -2.99 4.79
C ILE A 37 1.13 -3.80 6.08
N TYR A 38 -0.01 -3.75 6.75
CA TYR A 38 -0.28 -4.49 7.98
C TYR A 38 -1.30 -5.58 7.70
N GLY A 39 -1.17 -6.72 8.36
CA GLY A 39 -2.14 -7.79 8.26
C GLY A 39 -1.66 -9.05 8.98
N ASP A 40 -2.45 -10.10 8.90
CA ASP A 40 -2.19 -11.35 9.58
C ASP A 40 -1.34 -12.31 8.70
N TRP A 41 -0.03 -12.26 8.90
CA TRP A 41 0.94 -13.11 8.19
C TRP A 41 0.88 -14.59 8.61
N THR A 42 0.02 -14.96 9.58
CA THR A 42 -0.19 -16.36 9.97
C THR A 42 -1.21 -17.07 9.07
N LYS A 43 -1.95 -16.33 8.23
CA LYS A 43 -2.85 -16.89 7.22
C LYS A 43 -2.07 -17.14 5.93
N PRO A 44 -1.86 -18.39 5.50
CA PRO A 44 -0.99 -18.72 4.37
C PRO A 44 -1.54 -18.28 3.01
N ASN A 45 -2.74 -17.70 2.94
CA ASN A 45 -3.37 -17.26 1.69
C ASN A 45 -4.06 -15.91 1.88
N LEU A 46 -3.29 -14.82 1.81
CA LEU A 46 -3.83 -13.60 1.20
C LEU A 46 -3.87 -13.87 -0.31
N SER A 47 -4.99 -14.43 -0.78
CA SER A 47 -5.33 -14.53 -2.21
C SER A 47 -5.96 -13.23 -2.67
#